data_AF-A0A7V9GSA9-F1
#
_entry.id   AF-A0A7V9GSA9-F1
#
_cell.length_a   1.000
_cell.length_b   1.000
_cell.length_c   1.000
_cell.angle_alpha   90.00
_cell.angle_beta   90.00
_cell.angle_gamma   90.00
#
_symmetry.space_group_name_H-M   'P 1'
#
loop_
_entity.id
_entity.type
_entity.pdbx_description
1 polymer ?
#
loop_
_entity_poly.entity_id
_entity_poly.type
_entity_poly.pdbx_seq_one_letter_code
_entity_poly.pdbx_strand_id
1 'polypeptide(L)'
;MAANDRNNPTRRASSDSDYSLMEFMAEFPDDAACLDRLWRDRFAPDGHHADCPRCERERKFHRTKARASYTCDSCGLHIHPMKGTIFQKSTTSLHLWFYAIYLIASTRCGISAKQLERELGVTYKTAHRMMKRIRTELMNDEGDEPLSGDVEVDETAWGGKPRTKLTPSEAAQFRENKATILGMVERGGRVRLRVIATRRGEPLSRAVRANVNPQSL
;
A
#
# COMPACT_ATOMS: atom_id res chain seq x y z
N MET A 1 -4.04 -36.42 -10.74
CA MET A 1 -4.51 -35.02 -10.74
C MET A 1 -5.82 -34.97 -9.98
N ALA A 2 -5.91 -34.24 -8.87
CA ALA A 2 -7.19 -34.07 -8.18
C ALA A 2 -8.21 -33.44 -9.15
N ALA A 3 -9.41 -34.02 -9.21
CA ALA A 3 -10.48 -33.53 -10.07
C ALA A 3 -10.75 -32.05 -9.77
N ASN A 4 -10.89 -31.24 -10.82
CA ASN A 4 -11.15 -29.81 -10.66
C ASN A 4 -12.56 -29.63 -10.09
N ASP A 5 -12.68 -29.23 -8.82
CA ASP A 5 -13.98 -28.90 -8.23
C ASP A 5 -14.50 -27.63 -8.91
N ARG A 6 -15.59 -27.79 -9.68
CA ARG A 6 -16.22 -26.68 -10.42
C ARG A 6 -16.84 -25.64 -9.48
N ASN A 7 -17.20 -26.04 -8.26
CA ASN A 7 -17.83 -25.17 -7.27
C ASN A 7 -16.82 -24.52 -6.33
N ASN A 8 -15.61 -25.07 -6.24
CA ASN A 8 -14.53 -24.53 -5.42
C ASN A 8 -13.18 -24.57 -6.16
N PRO A 9 -12.98 -23.67 -7.14
CA PRO A 9 -11.75 -23.62 -7.91
C PRO A 9 -10.58 -23.23 -7.00
N THR A 10 -9.56 -24.07 -6.97
CA THR A 10 -8.31 -23.79 -6.26
C THR A 10 -7.25 -23.23 -7.21
N ARG A 11 -6.40 -22.34 -6.69
CA ARG A 11 -5.29 -21.78 -7.46
C ARG A 11 -4.36 -22.89 -7.94
N ARG A 12 -3.94 -22.82 -9.20
CA ARG A 12 -2.99 -23.78 -9.79
C ARG A 12 -1.56 -23.30 -9.55
N ALA A 13 -0.63 -24.26 -9.41
CA ALA A 13 0.81 -23.98 -9.26
C ALA A 13 1.43 -23.24 -10.45
N SER A 14 0.78 -23.27 -11.63
CA SER A 14 1.21 -22.53 -12.82
C SER A 14 0.82 -21.05 -12.80
N SER A 15 0.09 -20.58 -11.80
CA SER A 15 -0.29 -19.17 -11.69
C SER A 15 0.82 -18.40 -11.02
N ASP A 16 1.24 -17.28 -11.63
CA ASP A 16 2.19 -16.33 -11.03
C ASP A 16 1.60 -15.53 -9.84
N SER A 17 0.31 -15.70 -9.54
CA SER A 17 -0.33 -15.00 -8.41
C SER A 17 -0.16 -15.78 -7.12
N ASP A 18 0.29 -15.11 -6.07
CA ASP A 18 0.35 -15.68 -4.71
C ASP A 18 -0.98 -15.62 -3.97
N TYR A 19 -1.96 -14.88 -4.50
CA TYR A 19 -3.27 -14.69 -3.90
C TYR A 19 -4.30 -14.32 -4.97
N SER A 20 -5.25 -15.22 -5.22
CA SER A 20 -6.26 -15.08 -6.27
C SER A 20 -7.49 -14.32 -5.80
N LEU A 21 -8.28 -13.83 -6.75
CA LEU A 21 -9.53 -13.12 -6.46
C LEU A 21 -10.52 -14.04 -5.72
N MET A 22 -10.59 -15.32 -6.08
CA MET A 22 -11.51 -16.26 -5.43
C MET A 22 -11.12 -16.49 -3.97
N GLU A 23 -9.82 -16.58 -3.66
CA GLU A 23 -9.32 -16.65 -2.28
C GLU A 23 -9.65 -15.36 -1.52
N PHE A 24 -9.44 -14.19 -2.14
CA PHE A 24 -9.82 -12.89 -1.56
C PHE A 24 -11.32 -12.82 -1.22
N MET A 25 -12.19 -13.19 -2.16
CA MET A 25 -13.64 -13.11 -1.95
C MET A 25 -14.11 -14.11 -0.88
N ALA A 26 -13.43 -15.24 -0.74
CA ALA A 26 -13.72 -16.22 0.31
C ALA A 26 -13.26 -15.75 1.69
N GLU A 27 -12.09 -15.11 1.79
CA GLU A 27 -11.54 -14.60 3.05
C GLU A 27 -12.24 -13.32 3.51
N PHE A 28 -12.62 -12.45 2.58
CA PHE A 28 -13.22 -11.15 2.85
C PHE A 28 -14.58 -11.01 2.17
N PRO A 29 -15.62 -11.76 2.57
CA PRO A 29 -16.92 -11.71 1.91
C PRO A 29 -17.68 -10.38 2.14
N ASP A 30 -17.38 -9.65 3.21
CA ASP A 30 -18.10 -8.45 3.61
C ASP A 30 -17.26 -7.47 4.46
N ASP A 31 -17.85 -6.31 4.77
CA ASP A 31 -17.25 -5.29 5.67
C ASP A 31 -16.94 -5.84 7.06
N ALA A 32 -17.68 -6.86 7.47
CA ALA A 32 -17.55 -7.47 8.78
C ALA A 32 -16.25 -8.26 8.89
N ALA A 33 -15.94 -9.10 7.91
CA ALA A 33 -14.69 -9.84 7.82
C ALA A 33 -13.48 -8.89 7.73
N CYS A 34 -13.58 -7.82 6.93
CA CYS A 34 -12.50 -6.84 6.81
C CYS A 34 -12.23 -6.09 8.13
N LEU A 35 -13.27 -5.75 8.89
CA LEU A 35 -13.11 -5.09 10.18
C LEU A 35 -12.47 -6.02 11.21
N ASP A 36 -12.86 -7.29 11.20
CA ASP A 36 -12.32 -8.31 12.09
C ASP A 36 -10.85 -8.59 11.78
N ARG A 37 -10.46 -8.54 10.50
CA ARG A 37 -9.05 -8.59 10.08
C ARG A 37 -8.25 -7.42 10.64
N LEU A 38 -8.74 -6.18 10.50
CA LEU A 38 -8.06 -5.00 11.07
C LEU A 38 -7.93 -5.07 12.59
N TRP A 39 -8.93 -5.62 13.27
CA TRP A 39 -8.88 -5.83 14.71
C TRP A 39 -7.79 -6.82 15.09
N ARG A 40 -7.72 -7.95 14.36
CA ARG A 40 -6.72 -8.99 14.61
C ARG A 40 -5.30 -8.51 14.38
N ASP A 41 -5.05 -7.88 13.24
CA ASP A 41 -3.72 -7.44 12.85
C ASP A 41 -3.16 -6.33 13.77
N ARG A 42 -4.03 -5.53 14.41
CA ARG A 42 -3.60 -4.36 15.17
C ARG A 42 -3.66 -4.50 16.69
N PHE A 43 -4.58 -5.31 17.22
CA PHE A 43 -4.88 -5.30 18.65
C PHE A 43 -4.95 -6.70 19.26
N ALA A 44 -5.56 -7.66 18.56
CA ALA A 44 -5.89 -8.96 19.15
C ALA A 44 -5.67 -10.08 18.13
N PRO A 45 -4.46 -10.64 17.99
CA PRO A 45 -4.18 -11.70 17.01
C PRO A 45 -5.12 -12.91 17.11
N ASP A 46 -5.59 -13.22 18.32
CA ASP A 46 -6.57 -14.27 18.61
C ASP A 46 -8.04 -13.86 18.30
N GLY A 47 -8.26 -12.58 18.02
CA GLY A 47 -9.54 -11.94 17.72
C GLY A 47 -10.29 -11.43 18.94
N HIS A 48 -9.83 -11.68 20.17
CA HIS A 48 -10.65 -11.47 21.36
C HIS A 48 -9.95 -10.71 22.48
N HIS A 49 -8.64 -10.90 22.68
CA HIS A 49 -7.94 -10.32 23.81
C HIS A 49 -7.02 -9.19 23.33
N ALA A 50 -7.16 -8.02 23.95
CA ALA A 50 -6.33 -6.86 23.67
C ALA A 50 -6.08 -6.07 24.96
N ASP A 51 -5.00 -5.32 24.99
CA ASP A 51 -4.73 -4.37 26.06
C ASP A 51 -5.78 -3.25 26.07
N CYS A 52 -6.43 -3.09 27.21
CA CYS A 52 -7.45 -2.06 27.40
C CYS A 52 -6.83 -0.82 28.07
N PRO A 53 -6.78 0.35 27.39
CA PRO A 53 -6.18 1.57 27.95
C PRO A 53 -6.84 2.08 29.24
N ARG A 54 -8.11 1.72 29.49
CA ARG A 54 -8.83 2.12 30.71
C ARG A 54 -8.67 1.13 31.86
N CYS A 55 -8.46 -0.15 31.54
CA CYS A 55 -8.24 -1.18 32.56
C CYS A 55 -6.76 -1.40 32.87
N GLU A 56 -5.87 -0.89 32.02
CA GLU A 56 -4.40 -1.04 32.07
C GLU A 56 -3.96 -2.51 32.14
N ARG A 57 -4.70 -3.39 31.46
CA ARG A 57 -4.43 -4.83 31.35
C ARG A 57 -5.14 -5.42 30.15
N GLU A 58 -4.72 -6.60 29.76
CA GLU A 58 -5.39 -7.41 28.76
C GLU A 58 -6.83 -7.74 29.19
N ARG A 59 -7.77 -7.49 28.28
CA ARG A 59 -9.19 -7.76 28.48
C ARG A 59 -9.77 -8.37 27.21
N LYS A 60 -10.89 -9.07 27.42
CA LYS A 60 -11.71 -9.54 26.31
C LYS A 60 -12.52 -8.38 25.72
N PHE A 61 -12.53 -8.31 24.40
CA PHE A 61 -13.30 -7.36 23.62
C PHE A 61 -14.33 -8.08 22.74
N HIS A 62 -15.48 -7.45 22.61
CA HIS A 62 -16.59 -7.95 21.80
C HIS A 62 -16.92 -6.95 20.70
N ARG A 63 -17.20 -7.49 19.51
CA ARG A 63 -17.61 -6.67 18.39
C ARG A 63 -18.97 -6.01 18.66
N THR A 64 -19.04 -4.71 18.38
CA THR A 64 -20.29 -3.96 18.47
C THR A 64 -21.06 -4.08 17.16
N LYS A 65 -22.34 -4.46 17.21
CA LYS A 65 -23.16 -4.60 15.99
C LYS A 65 -23.49 -3.25 15.33
N ALA A 66 -23.70 -2.20 16.13
CA ALA A 66 -24.18 -0.91 15.66
C ALA A 66 -23.08 0.00 15.06
N ARG A 67 -21.80 -0.29 15.29
CA ARG A 67 -20.67 0.55 14.87
C ARG A 67 -19.42 -0.28 14.63
N ALA A 68 -18.52 0.21 13.78
CA ALA A 68 -17.22 -0.40 13.54
C ALA A 68 -16.28 -0.21 14.76
N SER A 69 -16.57 -0.90 15.86
CA SER A 69 -15.79 -0.86 17.10
C SER A 69 -15.88 -2.14 17.91
N TYR A 70 -14.87 -2.33 18.74
CA TYR A 70 -14.74 -3.40 19.71
C TYR A 70 -14.89 -2.83 21.12
N THR A 71 -15.68 -3.48 21.96
CA THR A 71 -16.02 -3.01 23.32
C THR A 71 -15.39 -3.91 24.35
N CYS A 72 -14.65 -3.34 25.30
CA CYS A 72 -14.11 -4.06 26.44
C CYS A 72 -15.25 -4.59 27.31
N ASP A 73 -15.21 -5.88 27.65
CA ASP A 73 -16.23 -6.54 28.47
C ASP A 73 -16.29 -5.96 29.90
N SER A 74 -15.13 -5.61 30.47
CA SER A 74 -15.04 -5.13 31.85
C SER A 74 -15.42 -3.65 32.06
N CYS A 75 -14.97 -2.73 31.19
CA CYS A 75 -15.10 -1.28 31.44
C CYS A 75 -15.93 -0.54 30.38
N GLY A 76 -16.44 -1.24 29.37
CA GLY A 76 -17.25 -0.66 28.29
C GLY A 76 -16.50 0.27 27.33
N LEU A 77 -15.17 0.36 27.42
CA LEU A 77 -14.38 1.19 26.50
C LEU A 77 -14.50 0.67 25.06
N HIS A 78 -14.71 1.59 24.11
CA HIS A 78 -14.73 1.28 22.68
C HIS A 78 -13.39 1.57 22.02
N ILE A 79 -12.86 0.59 21.31
CA ILE A 79 -11.71 0.74 20.41
C ILE A 79 -12.23 0.69 18.98
N HIS A 80 -11.75 1.63 18.16
CA HIS A 80 -12.13 1.75 16.75
C HIS A 80 -10.97 1.29 15.86
N PRO A 81 -11.03 0.08 15.24
CA PRO A 81 -9.91 -0.47 14.48
C PRO A 81 -9.50 0.35 13.26
N MET A 82 -10.37 1.25 12.78
CA MET A 82 -10.08 2.12 11.64
C MET A 82 -9.33 3.39 12.03
N LYS A 83 -9.22 3.73 13.33
CA LYS A 83 -8.58 4.97 13.78
C LYS A 83 -7.07 4.94 13.50
N GLY A 84 -6.53 6.00 12.91
CA GLY A 84 -5.12 6.11 12.54
C GLY A 84 -4.75 5.32 11.27
N THR A 85 -5.74 4.95 10.45
CA THR A 85 -5.52 4.23 9.18
C THR A 85 -6.12 5.01 8.01
N ILE A 86 -5.82 4.60 6.78
CA ILE A 86 -6.40 5.17 5.56
C ILE A 86 -7.94 5.07 5.53
N PHE A 87 -8.53 4.15 6.32
CA PHE A 87 -9.96 3.91 6.44
C PHE A 87 -10.64 4.88 7.41
N GLN A 88 -9.89 5.63 8.23
CA GLN A 88 -10.45 6.52 9.23
C GLN A 88 -11.41 7.54 8.61
N LYS A 89 -12.62 7.67 9.21
CA LYS A 89 -13.70 8.56 8.77
C LYS A 89 -14.16 8.34 7.32
N SER A 90 -13.87 7.18 6.74
CA SER A 90 -14.36 6.82 5.42
C SER A 90 -15.82 6.36 5.51
N THR A 91 -16.68 6.90 4.65
CA THR A 91 -18.05 6.40 4.45
C THR A 91 -18.11 5.28 3.42
N THR A 92 -17.01 5.03 2.71
CA THR A 92 -16.88 3.93 1.75
C THR A 92 -16.71 2.61 2.51
N SER A 93 -17.41 1.58 2.06
CA SER A 93 -17.34 0.22 2.61
C SER A 93 -15.90 -0.27 2.75
N LEU A 94 -15.61 -0.95 3.85
CA LEU A 94 -14.29 -1.48 4.14
C LEU A 94 -13.93 -2.63 3.19
N HIS A 95 -14.91 -3.44 2.78
CA HIS A 95 -14.74 -4.45 1.75
C HIS A 95 -14.27 -3.85 0.42
N LEU A 96 -14.86 -2.72 -0.02
CA LEU A 96 -14.39 -2.03 -1.23
C LEU A 96 -12.96 -1.50 -1.09
N TRP A 97 -12.58 -1.04 0.10
CA TRP A 97 -11.19 -0.65 0.38
C TRP A 97 -10.22 -1.82 0.26
N PHE A 98 -10.56 -2.96 0.85
CA PHE A 98 -9.77 -4.18 0.78
C PHE A 98 -9.65 -4.67 -0.66
N TYR A 99 -10.76 -4.64 -1.41
CA TYR A 99 -10.75 -5.03 -2.81
C TYR A 99 -9.89 -4.07 -3.66
N ALA A 100 -9.93 -2.76 -3.37
CA ALA A 100 -9.04 -1.80 -4.00
C ALA A 100 -7.55 -2.08 -3.74
N ILE A 101 -7.20 -2.43 -2.49
CA ILE A 101 -5.83 -2.81 -2.11
C ILE A 101 -5.42 -4.07 -2.87
N TYR A 102 -6.28 -5.09 -2.90
CA TYR A 102 -6.07 -6.31 -3.67
C TYR A 102 -5.75 -6.00 -5.13
N LEU A 103 -6.60 -5.22 -5.82
CA LEU A 103 -6.39 -4.87 -7.23
C LEU A 103 -5.09 -4.11 -7.48
N ILE A 104 -4.72 -3.18 -6.58
CA ILE A 104 -3.47 -2.42 -6.74
C ILE A 104 -2.25 -3.33 -6.52
N ALA A 105 -2.30 -4.24 -5.54
CA ALA A 105 -1.20 -5.15 -5.22
C ALA A 105 -1.05 -6.30 -6.22
N SER A 106 -2.16 -6.84 -6.75
CA SER A 106 -2.16 -7.98 -7.65
C SER A 106 -1.90 -7.61 -9.11
N THR A 107 -1.96 -6.33 -9.48
CA THR A 107 -1.80 -5.88 -10.86
C THR A 107 -0.34 -5.52 -11.17
N ARG A 108 0.33 -6.35 -11.97
CA ARG A 108 1.74 -6.18 -12.37
C ARG A 108 2.07 -4.80 -12.96
N CYS A 109 1.24 -4.28 -13.86
CA CYS A 109 1.49 -3.02 -14.56
C CYS A 109 0.87 -1.79 -13.87
N GLY A 110 0.32 -1.97 -12.67
CA GLY A 110 -0.46 -0.97 -11.96
C GLY A 110 -1.85 -0.75 -12.54
N ILE A 111 -2.75 -0.27 -11.68
CA ILE A 111 -4.15 0.04 -12.03
C ILE A 111 -4.39 1.56 -12.03
N SER A 112 -5.20 2.02 -12.97
CA SER A 112 -5.63 3.43 -13.06
C SER A 112 -6.84 3.69 -12.17
N ALA A 113 -7.03 4.94 -11.73
CA ALA A 113 -8.21 5.32 -10.96
C ALA A 113 -9.52 5.11 -11.73
N LYS A 114 -9.49 5.22 -13.08
CA LYS A 114 -10.64 4.95 -13.94
C LYS A 114 -10.98 3.46 -14.02
N GLN A 115 -9.97 2.59 -14.01
CA GLN A 115 -10.23 1.15 -13.91
C GLN A 115 -10.77 0.80 -12.53
N LEU A 116 -10.18 1.34 -11.47
CA LEU A 116 -10.64 1.12 -10.10
C LEU A 116 -12.10 1.59 -9.90
N GLU A 117 -12.50 2.70 -10.53
CA GLU A 117 -13.90 3.15 -10.57
C GLU A 117 -14.85 2.09 -11.15
N ARG A 118 -14.46 1.46 -12.27
CA ARG A 118 -15.26 0.43 -12.95
C ARG A 118 -15.37 -0.84 -12.13
N GLU A 119 -14.27 -1.28 -11.53
CA GLU A 119 -14.24 -2.49 -10.71
C GLU A 119 -15.04 -2.34 -9.41
N LEU A 120 -14.95 -1.19 -8.75
CA LEU A 120 -15.59 -0.95 -7.45
C LEU A 120 -17.02 -0.42 -7.55
N GLY A 121 -17.44 0.10 -8.72
CA GLY A 121 -18.74 0.74 -8.89
C GLY A 121 -18.92 2.05 -8.10
N VAL A 122 -17.82 2.71 -7.74
CA VAL A 122 -17.83 4.00 -7.01
C VAL A 122 -17.66 5.17 -7.98
N THR A 123 -17.76 6.41 -7.49
CA THR A 123 -17.41 7.58 -8.33
C THR A 123 -15.91 7.66 -8.59
N TYR A 124 -15.51 8.24 -9.73
CA TYR A 124 -14.10 8.54 -10.02
C TYR A 124 -13.38 9.27 -8.87
N LYS A 125 -14.04 10.25 -8.24
CA LYS A 125 -13.47 11.01 -7.12
C LYS A 125 -13.13 10.10 -5.94
N THR A 126 -14.00 9.14 -5.65
CA THR A 126 -13.80 8.13 -4.61
C THR A 126 -12.65 7.19 -4.99
N ALA A 127 -12.67 6.63 -6.20
CA ALA A 127 -11.61 5.73 -6.67
C ALA A 127 -10.23 6.41 -6.68
N HIS A 128 -10.15 7.63 -7.19
CA HIS A 128 -8.92 8.42 -7.19
C HIS A 128 -8.41 8.71 -5.77
N ARG A 129 -9.32 9.06 -4.84
CA ARG A 129 -8.96 9.25 -3.42
C ARG A 129 -8.42 7.97 -2.81
N MET A 130 -9.08 6.84 -3.03
CA MET A 130 -8.65 5.53 -2.51
C MET A 130 -7.27 5.16 -3.04
N MET A 131 -7.10 5.22 -4.37
CA MET A 131 -5.83 4.93 -5.04
C MET A 131 -4.69 5.82 -4.53
N LYS A 132 -4.95 7.11 -4.34
CA LYS A 132 -3.95 8.04 -3.79
C LYS A 132 -3.54 7.63 -2.39
N ARG A 133 -4.50 7.44 -1.47
CA ARG A 133 -4.20 7.03 -0.08
C ARG A 133 -3.44 5.71 -0.01
N ILE A 134 -3.85 4.71 -0.79
CA ILE A 134 -3.17 3.41 -0.81
C ILE A 134 -1.70 3.59 -1.25
N ARG A 135 -1.46 4.33 -2.34
CA ARG A 135 -0.10 4.52 -2.86
C ARG A 135 0.78 5.42 -1.99
N THR A 136 0.22 6.42 -1.31
CA THR A 136 1.02 7.40 -0.56
C THR A 136 1.07 7.18 0.94
N GLU A 137 0.08 6.51 1.53
CA GLU A 137 -0.01 6.29 2.98
C GLU A 137 0.20 4.82 3.34
N LEU A 138 -0.29 3.87 2.54
CA LEU A 138 -0.17 2.43 2.85
C LEU A 138 1.09 1.80 2.26
N MET A 139 1.40 2.11 1.00
CA MET A 139 2.58 1.57 0.29
C MET A 139 3.83 2.44 0.47
N ASN A 140 3.81 3.36 1.43
CA ASN A 140 4.97 4.20 1.68
C ASN A 140 6.02 3.41 2.47
N ASP A 141 7.03 2.90 1.77
CA ASP A 141 8.16 2.23 2.38
C ASP A 141 9.25 3.24 2.79
N GLU A 142 8.86 4.22 3.59
CA GLU A 142 9.73 5.23 4.20
C GLU A 142 10.18 4.85 5.61
N GLY A 143 10.25 3.55 5.93
CA GLY A 143 10.83 3.09 7.19
C GLY A 143 12.26 3.60 7.40
N ASP A 144 12.69 3.75 8.65
CA ASP A 144 14.01 4.30 8.97
C ASP A 144 15.18 3.40 8.55
N GLU A 145 14.89 2.15 8.19
CA GLU A 145 15.90 1.19 7.77
C GLU A 145 16.44 1.51 6.36
N PRO A 146 17.78 1.52 6.19
CA PRO A 146 18.39 1.60 4.87
C PRO A 146 18.11 0.31 4.07
N LEU A 147 18.15 0.46 2.74
CA LEU A 147 18.21 -0.69 1.83
C LEU A 147 19.55 -1.43 2.03
N SER A 148 19.55 -2.76 1.92
CA SER A 148 20.71 -3.61 2.20
C SER A 148 20.84 -4.78 1.22
N GLY A 149 21.97 -5.50 1.27
CA GLY A 149 22.31 -6.52 0.28
C GLY A 149 22.72 -5.91 -1.07
N ASP A 150 22.31 -6.55 -2.17
CA ASP A 150 22.53 -6.03 -3.52
C ASP A 150 21.46 -4.98 -3.85
N VAL A 151 21.87 -3.71 -3.96
CA VAL A 151 20.98 -2.59 -4.29
C VAL A 151 21.28 -2.06 -5.69
N GLU A 152 20.28 -2.11 -6.55
CA GLU A 152 20.33 -1.55 -7.90
C GLU A 152 19.80 -0.11 -7.86
N VAL A 153 20.55 0.82 -8.45
CA VAL A 153 20.24 2.26 -8.45
C VAL A 153 20.17 2.75 -9.88
N ASP A 154 19.06 3.39 -10.23
CA ASP A 154 18.86 4.01 -11.54
C ASP A 154 18.13 5.35 -11.38
N GLU A 155 18.29 6.24 -12.35
CA GLU A 155 17.65 7.54 -12.32
C GLU A 155 16.96 7.92 -13.63
N THR A 156 15.82 8.59 -13.50
CA THR A 156 15.03 9.04 -14.65
C THR A 156 14.65 10.50 -14.53
N ALA A 157 14.74 11.23 -15.65
CA ALA A 157 14.31 12.62 -15.73
C ALA A 157 12.82 12.68 -16.10
N TRP A 158 11.98 13.07 -15.16
CA TRP A 158 10.54 13.15 -15.33
C TRP A 158 10.07 14.57 -15.69
N GLY A 159 9.27 14.67 -16.76
CA GLY A 159 8.67 15.94 -17.18
C GLY A 159 8.31 15.98 -18.66
N GLY A 160 7.52 16.98 -19.04
CA GLY A 160 7.00 17.16 -20.39
C GLY A 160 8.06 17.39 -21.48
N LYS A 161 7.60 17.45 -22.73
CA LYS A 161 8.43 17.87 -23.87
C LYS A 161 8.46 19.42 -23.94
N PRO A 162 9.51 20.03 -24.52
CA PRO A 162 9.51 21.45 -24.80
C PRO A 162 8.28 21.87 -25.61
N ARG A 163 7.70 23.03 -25.30
CA ARG A 163 6.55 23.58 -26.04
C ARG A 163 6.96 24.22 -27.36
N THR A 164 8.23 24.57 -27.50
CA THR A 164 8.85 25.21 -28.67
C THR A 164 10.09 24.44 -29.10
N LYS A 165 10.57 24.66 -30.33
CA LYS A 165 11.88 24.16 -30.74
C LYS A 165 12.95 24.88 -29.94
N LEU A 166 13.84 24.12 -29.33
CA LEU A 166 14.97 24.62 -28.55
C LEU A 166 16.24 24.47 -29.36
N THR A 167 17.16 25.42 -29.20
CA THR A 167 18.55 25.25 -29.63
C THR A 167 19.22 24.13 -28.83
N PRO A 168 20.37 23.57 -29.28
CA PRO A 168 21.06 22.51 -28.54
C PRO A 168 21.39 22.87 -27.08
N SER A 169 21.76 24.13 -26.81
CA SER A 169 22.06 24.64 -25.47
C SER A 169 20.81 24.68 -24.57
N GLU A 170 19.73 25.28 -25.08
CA GLU A 170 18.46 25.35 -24.36
C GLU A 170 17.88 23.95 -24.10
N ALA A 171 18.05 23.02 -25.05
CA ALA A 171 17.64 21.62 -24.88
C ALA A 171 18.46 20.87 -23.82
N ALA A 172 19.74 21.21 -23.66
CA ALA A 172 20.56 20.68 -22.56
C ALA A 172 20.05 21.20 -21.21
N GLN A 173 19.86 22.51 -21.08
CA GLN A 173 19.36 23.13 -19.85
C GLN A 173 17.95 22.67 -19.49
N PHE A 174 17.06 22.52 -20.48
CA PHE A 174 15.71 22.00 -20.28
C PHE A 174 15.72 20.57 -19.71
N ARG A 175 16.67 19.73 -20.12
CA ARG A 175 16.82 18.36 -19.59
C ARG A 175 17.34 18.36 -18.16
N GLU A 176 18.23 19.27 -17.82
CA GLU A 176 18.76 19.41 -16.45
C GLU A 176 17.72 19.97 -15.48
N ASN A 177 16.81 20.82 -15.94
CA ASN A 177 15.73 21.38 -15.13
C ASN A 177 14.58 20.40 -14.87
N LYS A 178 14.60 19.18 -15.43
CA LYS A 178 13.57 18.18 -15.15
C LYS A 178 13.75 17.61 -13.75
N ALA A 179 12.62 17.31 -13.11
CA ALA A 179 12.64 16.57 -11.85
C ALA A 179 13.36 15.23 -12.09
N THR A 180 14.42 14.98 -11.35
CA THR A 180 15.12 13.69 -11.41
C THR A 180 14.52 12.79 -10.34
N ILE A 181 14.01 11.63 -10.75
CA ILE A 181 13.54 10.58 -9.85
C ILE A 181 14.65 9.52 -9.78
N LEU A 182 15.22 9.37 -8.59
CA LEU A 182 16.15 8.31 -8.25
C LEU A 182 15.35 7.11 -7.74
N GLY A 183 15.53 5.95 -8.36
CA GLY A 183 15.03 4.67 -7.87
C GLY A 183 16.15 3.82 -7.31
N MET A 184 15.92 3.25 -6.13
CA MET A 184 16.84 2.31 -5.47
C MET A 184 16.04 1.06 -5.12
N VAL A 185 16.55 -0.11 -5.48
CA VAL A 185 15.83 -1.39 -5.37
C VAL A 185 16.74 -2.45 -4.76
N GLU A 186 16.30 -3.07 -3.66
CA GLU A 186 16.89 -4.32 -3.18
C GLU A 186 16.48 -5.46 -4.10
N ARG A 187 17.42 -6.32 -4.51
CA ARG A 187 17.07 -7.47 -5.35
C ARG A 187 16.07 -8.39 -4.63
N GLY A 188 14.84 -8.47 -5.17
CA GLY A 188 13.74 -9.23 -4.59
C GLY A 188 13.13 -8.61 -3.33
N GLY A 189 13.46 -7.35 -3.02
CA GLY A 189 13.07 -6.67 -1.80
C GLY A 189 12.41 -5.32 -2.05
N ARG A 190 12.76 -4.35 -1.20
CA ARG A 190 12.10 -3.05 -1.11
C ARG A 190 12.56 -2.12 -2.23
N VAL A 191 11.68 -1.17 -2.56
CA VAL A 191 11.93 -0.12 -3.54
C VAL A 191 11.79 1.23 -2.87
N ARG A 192 12.77 2.11 -3.08
CA ARG A 192 12.74 3.48 -2.57
C ARG A 192 12.94 4.49 -3.70
N LEU A 193 11.99 5.42 -3.83
CA LEU A 193 12.02 6.49 -4.80
C LEU A 193 12.31 7.84 -4.11
N ARG A 194 13.20 8.64 -4.70
CA ARG A 194 13.54 9.99 -4.22
C ARG A 194 13.53 10.97 -5.37
N VAL A 195 12.93 12.14 -5.18
CA VAL A 195 13.09 13.26 -6.10
C VAL A 195 14.36 14.00 -5.70
N ILE A 196 15.33 14.07 -6.60
CA ILE A 196 16.61 14.76 -6.39
C ILE A 196 16.75 15.93 -7.36
N ALA A 197 17.53 16.94 -6.97
CA ALA A 197 17.72 18.15 -7.77
C ALA A 197 18.48 17.88 -9.08
N THR A 198 19.39 16.91 -9.09
CA THR A 198 20.19 16.55 -10.27
C THR A 198 20.61 15.09 -10.21
N ARG A 199 20.69 14.45 -11.37
CA ARG A 199 21.24 13.11 -11.57
C ARG A 199 22.77 13.02 -11.49
N ARG A 200 23.46 14.11 -11.18
CA ARG A 200 24.93 14.15 -11.19
C ARG A 200 25.50 14.62 -9.85
N GLY A 201 26.65 14.07 -9.52
CA GLY A 201 27.50 14.56 -8.45
C GLY A 201 26.92 14.36 -7.05
N GLU A 202 27.12 15.38 -6.22
CA GLU A 202 26.92 15.29 -4.77
C GLU A 202 25.46 14.96 -4.37
N PRO A 203 24.40 15.56 -4.95
CA PRO A 203 23.02 15.25 -4.59
C PRO A 203 22.63 13.77 -4.82
N LEU A 204 23.12 13.16 -5.90
CA LEU A 204 22.91 11.74 -6.18
C LEU A 204 23.61 10.88 -5.12
N SER A 205 24.91 11.10 -4.91
CA SER A 205 25.71 10.32 -3.96
C SER A 205 25.20 10.44 -2.51
N ARG A 206 24.75 11.64 -2.11
CA ARG A 206 24.15 11.90 -0.80
C ARG A 206 22.84 11.13 -0.64
N ALA A 207 21.98 11.16 -1.65
CA ALA A 207 20.71 10.43 -1.61
C ALA A 207 20.93 8.92 -1.51
N VAL A 208 21.88 8.36 -2.26
CA VAL A 208 22.23 6.94 -2.16
C VAL A 208 22.74 6.58 -0.77
N ARG A 209 23.74 7.31 -0.23
CA ARG A 209 24.30 7.06 1.11
C ARG A 209 23.31 7.23 2.25
N ALA A 210 22.30 8.08 2.08
CA ALA A 210 21.26 8.27 3.09
C ALA A 210 20.23 7.13 3.11
N ASN A 211 20.10 6.36 2.04
CA ASN A 211 19.04 5.35 1.89
C ASN A 211 19.57 3.92 1.72
N VAL A 212 20.87 3.73 1.49
CA VAL A 212 21.51 2.43 1.29
C VAL A 212 22.55 2.20 2.38
N ASN A 213 22.56 1.01 2.96
CA ASN A 213 23.53 0.60 3.96
C ASN A 213 24.96 0.73 3.40
N PRO A 214 25.91 1.36 4.12
CA PRO A 214 27.28 1.51 3.65
C PRO A 214 27.99 0.20 3.27
N GLN A 215 27.59 -0.94 3.84
CA GLN A 215 28.15 -2.26 3.50
C GLN A 215 27.65 -2.79 2.14
N SER A 216 26.61 -2.18 1.59
CA SER A 216 25.97 -2.51 0.31
C SER A 216 26.38 -1.57 -0.83
N LEU A 217 27.33 -0.65 -0.58
CA LEU A 217 27.84 0.33 -1.55
C LEU A 217 29.14 -0.11 -2.21
#